data_AF-A0A7L7KQ22-F1
#
_entry.id   AF-A0A7L7KQ22-F1
#
_cell.length_a   1.000
_cell.length_b   1.000
_cell.length_c   1.000
_cell.angle_alpha   90.00
_cell.angle_beta   90.00
_cell.angle_gamma   90.00
#
_symmetry.space_group_name_H-M   'P 1'
#
loop_
_entity.id
_entity.type
_entity.pdbx_description
1 polymer ?
#
loop_
_entity_poly.entity_id
_entity_poly.type
_entity_poly.pdbx_seq_one_letter_code
_entity_poly.pdbx_strand_id
1 'polypeptide(L)'
;MSIQEKRVLANLLSTIVITTIFAIIVYNRYMDLESTTESVMKFWATALLLFIPASITARIIVMILFSIGNEIAGEIKKELTGEDTDKNDLHIMDERDKVIDLLATRISLVGFSAGFIIALATQVMDYSVTVFFVTMLIAGFASDVLAELYKISKYRGWL
;
A
#
# COMPACT_ATOMS: atom_id res chain seq x y z
N MET A 1 -4.74 -20.61 5.01
CA MET A 1 -4.01 -19.34 5.15
C MET A 1 -4.34 -18.74 6.49
N SER A 2 -3.33 -18.33 7.24
CA SER A 2 -3.51 -17.61 8.51
C SER A 2 -4.29 -16.32 8.27
N ILE A 3 -5.00 -15.83 9.30
CA ILE A 3 -5.69 -14.53 9.25
C ILE A 3 -4.69 -13.41 8.90
N GLN A 4 -3.43 -13.51 9.36
CA GLN A 4 -2.38 -12.55 9.02
C GLN A 4 -2.01 -12.59 7.54
N GLU A 5 -1.88 -13.77 6.94
CA GLU A 5 -1.59 -13.91 5.51
C GLU A 5 -2.70 -13.32 4.65
N LYS A 6 -3.96 -13.57 5.01
CA LYS A 6 -5.13 -13.01 4.31
C LYS A 6 -5.15 -11.48 4.42
N ARG A 7 -4.78 -10.93 5.59
CA ARG A 7 -4.71 -9.49 5.83
C ARG A 7 -3.64 -8.83 4.96
N VAL A 8 -2.45 -9.41 4.92
CA VAL A 8 -1.34 -8.95 4.09
C VAL A 8 -1.71 -8.99 2.60
N LEU A 9 -2.37 -10.06 2.14
CA LEU A 9 -2.88 -10.13 0.76
C LEU A 9 -3.93 -9.05 0.46
N ALA A 10 -4.86 -8.80 1.39
CA ALA A 10 -5.86 -7.75 1.23
C ALA A 10 -5.22 -6.36 1.15
N ASN A 11 -4.21 -6.08 1.98
CA ASN A 11 -3.45 -4.83 1.93
C ASN A 11 -2.65 -4.67 0.63
N LEU A 12 -2.00 -5.74 0.15
CA LEU A 12 -1.27 -5.74 -1.11
C LEU A 12 -2.21 -5.44 -2.29
N LEU A 13 -3.34 -6.16 -2.36
CA LEU A 13 -4.36 -5.94 -3.39
C LEU A 13 -4.89 -4.50 -3.34
N SER A 14 -5.20 -4.01 -2.15
CA SER A 14 -5.66 -2.64 -1.93
C SER A 14 -4.64 -1.61 -2.43
N THR A 15 -3.37 -1.80 -2.12
CA THR A 15 -2.29 -0.91 -2.56
C THR A 15 -2.19 -0.87 -4.09
N ILE A 16 -2.29 -2.02 -4.75
CA ILE A 16 -2.30 -2.11 -6.22
C ILE A 16 -3.53 -1.39 -6.80
N VAL A 17 -4.72 -1.68 -6.28
CA VAL A 17 -5.98 -1.11 -6.78
C VAL A 17 -6.03 0.40 -6.58
N ILE A 18 -5.73 0.91 -5.38
CA ILE A 18 -5.73 2.34 -5.08
C ILE A 18 -4.73 3.08 -5.97
N THR A 19 -3.50 2.56 -6.09
CA THR A 19 -2.45 3.19 -6.90
C THR A 19 -2.83 3.19 -8.38
N THR A 20 -3.41 2.10 -8.88
CA THR A 20 -3.83 1.99 -10.29
C THR A 20 -4.97 2.96 -10.61
N ILE A 21 -6.01 3.01 -9.76
CA ILE A 21 -7.13 3.95 -9.92
C ILE A 21 -6.62 5.38 -9.89
N PHE A 22 -5.75 5.70 -8.94
CA PHE A 22 -5.16 7.03 -8.84
C PHE A 22 -4.33 7.38 -10.08
N ALA A 23 -3.49 6.46 -10.57
CA ALA A 23 -2.69 6.65 -11.77
C ALA A 23 -3.57 6.94 -12.99
N ILE A 24 -4.69 6.24 -13.15
CA ILE A 24 -5.67 6.50 -14.23
C ILE A 24 -6.27 7.90 -14.10
N ILE A 25 -6.68 8.30 -12.89
CA ILE A 25 -7.27 9.64 -12.65
C ILE A 25 -6.26 10.75 -12.98
N VAL A 26 -5.02 10.60 -12.53
CA VAL A 26 -3.94 11.56 -12.79
C VAL A 26 -3.60 11.60 -14.28
N TYR A 27 -3.49 10.44 -14.92
CA TYR A 27 -3.18 10.35 -16.35
C TYR A 27 -4.23 11.08 -17.21
N ASN A 28 -5.51 10.85 -16.95
CA ASN A 28 -6.59 11.53 -17.66
C ASN A 28 -6.53 13.04 -17.47
N ARG A 29 -6.34 13.52 -16.23
CA ARG A 29 -6.24 14.96 -15.95
C ARG A 29 -4.96 15.59 -16.50
N TYR A 30 -3.89 14.82 -16.65
CA TYR A 30 -2.64 15.29 -17.24
C TYR A 30 -2.76 15.52 -18.75
N MET A 31 -3.54 14.69 -19.46
CA MET A 31 -3.79 14.87 -20.90
C MET A 31 -4.52 16.19 -21.21
N ASP A 32 -5.33 16.69 -20.28
CA ASP A 32 -6.09 17.94 -20.40
C ASP A 32 -5.30 19.19 -19.94
N LEU A 33 -4.05 19.02 -19.50
CA LEU A 33 -3.28 20.10 -18.88
C LEU A 33 -2.55 20.97 -19.91
N GLU A 34 -2.63 22.30 -19.75
CA GLU A 34 -1.79 23.24 -20.48
C GLU A 34 -0.31 23.03 -20.14
N SER A 35 0.56 23.05 -21.15
CA SER A 35 1.96 22.64 -21.11
C SER A 35 2.93 23.67 -20.52
N THR A 36 2.49 24.51 -19.57
CA THR A 36 3.40 25.42 -18.86
C THR A 36 4.11 24.71 -17.70
N THR A 37 5.35 25.10 -17.41
CA THR A 37 6.11 24.44 -16.31
C THR A 37 5.46 24.70 -14.94
N GLU A 38 4.86 25.88 -14.74
CA GLU A 38 4.17 26.24 -13.50
C GLU A 38 2.88 25.43 -13.29
N SER A 39 2.08 25.25 -14.36
CA SER A 39 0.86 24.43 -14.30
C SER A 39 1.19 22.96 -14.00
N VAL A 40 2.25 22.41 -14.61
CA VAL A 40 2.70 21.03 -14.38
C VAL A 40 3.17 20.82 -12.94
N MET A 41 3.97 21.74 -12.38
CA MET A 41 4.44 21.62 -11.00
C MET A 41 3.28 21.71 -9.99
N LYS A 42 2.38 22.69 -10.17
CA LYS A 42 1.18 22.84 -9.32
C LYS A 42 0.27 21.61 -9.43
N PHE A 43 0.09 21.07 -10.63
CA PHE A 43 -0.69 19.86 -10.86
C PHE A 43 -0.15 18.67 -10.08
N TRP A 44 1.14 18.35 -10.23
CA TRP A 44 1.73 17.20 -9.54
C TRP A 44 1.79 17.36 -8.02
N ALA A 45 2.10 18.56 -7.53
CA ALA A 45 2.06 18.85 -6.10
C ALA A 45 0.65 18.66 -5.51
N THR A 46 -0.38 19.16 -6.22
CA THR A 46 -1.78 18.99 -5.82
C THR A 46 -2.20 17.51 -5.88
N ALA A 47 -1.80 16.80 -6.93
CA ALA A 47 -2.09 15.39 -7.10
C ALA A 47 -1.52 14.55 -5.94
N LEU A 48 -0.25 14.74 -5.58
CA LEU A 48 0.36 14.06 -4.44
C LEU A 48 -0.27 14.44 -3.10
N LEU A 49 -0.55 15.73 -2.90
CA LEU A 49 -1.17 16.23 -1.68
C LEU A 49 -2.55 15.63 -1.45
N LEU A 50 -3.32 15.36 -2.52
CA LEU A 50 -4.59 14.64 -2.44
C LEU A 50 -4.41 13.13 -2.33
N PHE A 51 -3.38 12.56 -2.96
CA PHE A 51 -3.12 11.12 -2.95
C PHE A 51 -2.83 10.57 -1.56
N ILE A 52 -1.97 11.25 -0.81
CA ILE A 52 -1.54 10.80 0.52
C ILE A 52 -2.76 10.57 1.45
N PRO A 53 -3.61 11.57 1.75
CA PRO A 53 -4.76 11.37 2.62
C PRO A 53 -5.77 10.39 2.02
N ALA A 54 -6.04 10.46 0.71
CA ALA A 54 -6.97 9.53 0.06
C ALA A 54 -6.53 8.06 0.20
N SER A 55 -5.23 7.79 0.04
CA SER A 55 -4.66 6.45 0.18
C SER A 55 -4.75 5.93 1.62
N ILE A 56 -4.50 6.79 2.61
CA ILE A 56 -4.63 6.44 4.04
C ILE A 56 -6.09 6.13 4.37
N THR A 57 -7.03 6.99 3.95
CA THR A 57 -8.46 6.78 4.17
C THR A 57 -8.94 5.48 3.53
N ALA A 58 -8.56 5.21 2.28
CA ALA A 58 -8.92 3.98 1.59
C ALA A 58 -8.35 2.73 2.29
N ARG A 59 -7.10 2.77 2.77
CA ARG A 59 -6.49 1.68 3.55
C ARG A 59 -7.24 1.40 4.86
N ILE A 60 -7.65 2.45 5.57
CA ILE A 60 -8.44 2.31 6.80
C ILE A 60 -9.77 1.62 6.50
N ILE A 61 -10.48 2.06 5.45
CA ILE A 61 -11.75 1.45 5.03
C ILE A 61 -11.56 -0.04 4.71
N VAL A 62 -10.53 -0.39 3.95
CA VAL A 62 -10.25 -1.78 3.60
C VAL A 62 -9.95 -2.64 4.84
N MET A 63 -9.19 -2.12 5.80
CA MET A 63 -8.92 -2.86 7.05
C MET A 63 -10.18 -3.08 7.88
N ILE A 64 -11.08 -2.08 7.95
CA ILE A 64 -12.36 -2.20 8.66
C ILE A 64 -13.23 -3.27 7.97
N LEU A 65 -13.38 -3.19 6.64
CA LEU A 65 -14.16 -4.15 5.87
C LEU A 65 -13.60 -5.57 5.99
N PHE A 66 -12.27 -5.71 6.01
CA PHE A 66 -11.61 -6.99 6.21
C PHE A 66 -11.86 -7.57 7.61
N SER A 67 -11.84 -6.74 8.67
CA SER A 67 -12.13 -7.16 10.03
C SER A 67 -13.56 -7.68 10.15
N ILE A 68 -14.54 -6.89 9.68
CA ILE A 68 -15.97 -7.25 9.71
C ILE A 68 -16.22 -8.51 8.87
N GLY A 69 -15.64 -8.58 7.67
CA GLY A 69 -15.81 -9.73 6.78
C GLY A 69 -15.29 -11.03 7.37
N ASN A 70 -14.17 -11.00 8.09
CA ASN A 70 -13.64 -12.19 8.76
C ASN A 70 -14.48 -12.62 9.96
N GLU A 71 -15.02 -11.68 10.73
CA GLU A 71 -15.93 -11.99 11.85
C GLU A 71 -17.18 -12.70 11.34
N ILE A 72 -17.85 -12.13 10.33
CA ILE A 72 -19.05 -12.72 9.72
C ILE A 72 -18.75 -14.09 9.11
N ALA A 73 -17.63 -14.23 8.38
CA ALA A 73 -17.24 -15.51 7.79
C ALA A 73 -16.96 -16.60 8.85
N GLY A 74 -16.44 -16.21 10.01
CA GLY A 74 -16.24 -17.09 11.15
C GLY A 74 -17.56 -17.60 11.73
N GLU A 75 -18.54 -16.71 11.92
CA GLU A 75 -19.86 -17.07 12.43
C GLU A 75 -20.61 -18.03 11.49
N ILE A 76 -20.61 -17.74 10.18
CA ILE A 76 -21.23 -18.60 9.17
C ILE A 76 -20.59 -20.00 9.16
N LYS A 77 -19.26 -20.08 9.27
CA LYS A 77 -18.55 -21.37 9.27
C LYS A 77 -18.88 -22.21 10.50
N LYS A 78 -19.06 -21.57 11.66
CA LYS A 78 -19.48 -22.20 12.90
C LYS A 78 -20.88 -22.82 12.77
N GLU A 79 -21.82 -22.10 12.16
CA GLU A 79 -23.19 -22.57 11.98
C GLU A 79 -23.28 -23.74 10.98
N LEU A 80 -22.44 -23.75 9.94
CA LEU A 80 -22.43 -24.80 8.91
C LEU A 80 -21.69 -26.09 9.34
N THR A 81 -20.67 -25.99 10.17
CA THR A 81 -19.75 -27.12 10.43
C THR A 81 -19.89 -27.68 11.86
N GLY A 82 -20.53 -26.95 12.78
CA GLY A 82 -20.70 -27.38 14.18
C GLY A 82 -19.40 -27.43 14.99
N GLU A 83 -18.24 -27.24 14.36
CA GLU A 83 -16.97 -27.00 15.05
C GLU A 83 -17.03 -25.61 15.69
N ASP A 84 -16.80 -25.55 17.01
CA ASP A 84 -16.35 -24.33 17.66
C ASP A 84 -15.02 -23.94 16.99
N THR A 85 -15.06 -23.14 15.93
CA THR A 85 -13.91 -22.34 15.54
C THR A 85 -13.58 -21.51 16.75
N ASP A 86 -12.52 -21.93 17.43
CA ASP A 86 -12.13 -21.45 18.73
C ASP A 86 -12.15 -19.93 18.70
N LYS A 87 -12.98 -19.34 19.58
CA LYS A 87 -13.02 -17.88 19.75
C LYS A 87 -11.64 -17.32 20.12
N ASN A 88 -10.68 -18.18 20.48
CA ASN A 88 -9.28 -17.84 20.75
C ASN A 88 -8.42 -17.53 19.51
N ASP A 89 -8.92 -17.67 18.28
CA ASP A 89 -8.29 -17.07 17.08
C ASP A 89 -8.49 -15.53 17.02
N LEU A 90 -9.04 -14.94 18.10
CA LEU A 90 -9.01 -13.51 18.43
C LEU A 90 -7.56 -13.01 18.50
N HIS A 91 -6.97 -12.72 17.34
CA HIS A 91 -5.94 -11.71 17.10
C HIS A 91 -4.92 -11.52 18.24
N ILE A 92 -4.34 -12.61 18.78
CA ILE A 92 -3.21 -12.47 19.69
C ILE A 92 -2.02 -12.17 18.80
N MET A 93 -1.78 -10.87 18.60
CA MET A 93 -0.62 -10.38 17.86
C MET A 93 0.63 -10.82 18.62
N ASP A 94 1.28 -11.86 18.10
CA ASP A 94 2.49 -12.45 18.66
C ASP A 94 3.65 -11.44 18.62
N GLU A 95 4.64 -11.60 19.49
CA GLU A 95 5.88 -10.82 19.45
C GLU A 95 6.54 -10.94 18.08
N ARG A 96 6.46 -12.12 17.45
CA ARG A 96 6.95 -12.35 16.10
C ARG A 96 6.26 -11.47 15.06
N ASP A 97 4.95 -11.29 15.15
CA ASP A 97 4.18 -10.47 14.21
C ASP A 97 4.59 -8.99 14.29
N LYS A 98 4.83 -8.49 15.52
CA LYS A 98 5.35 -7.13 15.74
C LYS A 98 6.73 -6.93 15.11
N VAL A 99 7.62 -7.92 15.24
CA VAL A 99 8.96 -7.86 14.63
C VAL A 99 8.86 -7.87 13.10
N ILE A 100 7.99 -8.70 12.54
CA ILE A 100 7.75 -8.75 11.08
C ILE A 100 7.25 -7.39 10.58
N ASP A 101 6.27 -6.79 11.28
CA ASP A 101 5.73 -5.49 10.90
C ASP A 101 6.79 -4.38 10.98
N LEU A 102 7.59 -4.34 12.04
CA LEU A 102 8.68 -3.36 12.19
C LEU A 102 9.73 -3.48 11.08
N LEU A 103 10.11 -4.71 10.72
CA LEU A 103 11.07 -4.96 9.64
C LEU A 103 10.48 -4.60 8.27
N ALA A 104 9.20 -4.89 8.03
CA ALA A 104 8.51 -4.49 6.81
C ALA A 104 8.44 -2.96 6.68
N THR A 105 8.12 -2.24 7.76
CA THR A 105 8.14 -0.77 7.79
C THR A 105 9.54 -0.24 7.51
N ARG A 106 10.59 -0.86 8.05
CA ARG A 106 11.98 -0.48 7.74
C ARG A 106 12.29 -0.66 6.26
N ILE A 107 11.87 -1.78 5.65
CA ILE A 107 12.07 -2.04 4.21
C ILE A 107 11.37 -0.99 3.36
N SER A 108 10.10 -0.66 3.67
CA SER A 108 9.37 0.41 2.97
C SER A 108 10.09 1.75 3.11
N LEU A 109 10.50 2.14 4.34
CA LEU A 109 11.18 3.42 4.56
C LEU A 109 12.50 3.52 3.79
N VAL A 110 13.33 2.47 3.83
CA VAL A 110 14.61 2.44 3.11
C VAL A 110 14.38 2.43 1.59
N GLY A 111 13.42 1.64 1.11
CA GLY A 111 13.06 1.58 -0.30
C GLY A 111 12.56 2.92 -0.84
N PHE A 112 11.66 3.58 -0.09
CA PHE A 112 11.17 4.90 -0.43
C PHE A 112 12.28 5.95 -0.41
N SER A 113 13.14 5.94 0.62
CA SER A 113 14.26 6.88 0.72
C SER A 113 15.23 6.73 -0.46
N ALA A 114 15.54 5.50 -0.85
CA ALA A 114 16.37 5.24 -2.03
C ALA A 114 15.71 5.76 -3.31
N GLY A 115 14.42 5.49 -3.50
CA GLY A 115 13.68 5.99 -4.66
C GLY A 115 13.50 7.51 -4.66
N PHE A 116 13.42 8.16 -3.49
CA PHE A 116 13.43 9.62 -3.36
C PHE A 116 14.78 10.21 -3.79
N ILE A 117 15.90 9.58 -3.43
CA ILE A 117 17.23 9.98 -3.92
C ILE A 117 17.31 9.84 -5.44
N ILE A 118 16.78 8.75 -6.01
CA ILE A 118 16.71 8.56 -7.47
C ILE A 118 15.85 9.66 -8.10
N ALA A 119 14.71 10.00 -7.51
CA ALA A 119 13.87 11.09 -7.98
C ALA A 119 14.65 12.41 -7.99
N LEU A 120 15.36 12.76 -6.91
CA LEU A 120 16.20 13.96 -6.89
C LEU A 120 17.29 13.94 -7.96
N ALA A 121 17.90 12.78 -8.22
CA ALA A 121 18.89 12.65 -9.29
C ALA A 121 18.30 13.01 -10.68
N THR A 122 17.01 12.75 -10.92
CA THR A 122 16.37 13.17 -12.17
C THR A 122 16.39 14.68 -12.36
N GLN A 123 16.28 15.46 -11.28
CA GLN A 123 16.30 16.93 -11.33
C GLN A 123 17.72 17.47 -11.52
N VAL A 124 18.73 16.77 -11.02
CA VAL A 124 20.14 17.11 -11.29
C VAL A 124 20.50 16.90 -12.77
N MET A 125 19.82 15.97 -13.45
CA MET A 125 20.02 15.65 -14.87
C MET A 125 19.12 16.49 -15.80
N ASP A 126 18.49 17.55 -15.30
CA ASP A 126 17.59 18.43 -16.05
C ASP A 126 16.40 17.70 -16.72
N TYR A 127 15.97 16.56 -16.17
CA TYR A 127 14.74 15.91 -16.63
C TYR A 127 13.49 16.71 -16.21
N SER A 128 12.42 16.58 -17.00
CA SER A 128 11.13 17.21 -16.71
C SER A 128 10.64 16.92 -15.28
N VAL A 129 10.00 17.91 -14.67
CA VAL A 129 9.37 17.83 -13.33
C VAL A 129 8.40 16.65 -13.25
N THR A 130 7.74 16.28 -14.35
CA THR A 130 6.89 15.09 -14.43
C THR A 130 7.65 13.81 -14.09
N VAL A 131 8.90 13.67 -14.55
CA VAL A 131 9.73 12.49 -14.31
C VAL A 131 10.07 12.35 -12.82
N PHE A 132 10.34 13.46 -12.14
CA PHE A 132 10.56 13.48 -10.70
C PHE A 132 9.36 12.92 -9.94
N PHE A 133 8.17 13.47 -10.20
CA PHE A 133 6.96 13.07 -9.49
C PHE A 133 6.54 11.63 -9.80
N VAL A 134 6.63 11.20 -11.06
CA VAL A 134 6.35 9.81 -11.45
C VAL A 134 7.34 8.85 -10.79
N THR A 135 8.63 9.19 -10.77
CA THR A 135 9.65 8.37 -10.10
C THR A 135 9.37 8.25 -8.60
N MET A 136 8.97 9.35 -7.95
CA MET A 136 8.63 9.36 -6.53
C MET A 136 7.37 8.52 -6.22
N LEU A 137 6.34 8.58 -7.08
CA LEU A 137 5.16 7.73 -6.99
C LEU A 137 5.49 6.25 -7.16
N ILE A 138 6.29 5.90 -8.17
CA ILE A 138 6.74 4.52 -8.42
C ILE A 138 7.57 4.01 -7.23
N ALA A 139 8.46 4.84 -6.69
CA ALA A 139 9.25 4.51 -5.52
C ALA A 139 8.38 4.22 -4.29
N GLY A 140 7.40 5.08 -4.01
CA GLY A 140 6.43 4.87 -2.93
C GLY A 140 5.67 3.57 -3.10
N PHE A 141 5.09 3.35 -4.28
CA PHE A 141 4.38 2.12 -4.60
C PHE A 141 5.26 0.87 -4.47
N ALA A 142 6.45 0.88 -5.06
CA ALA A 142 7.39 -0.24 -5.01
C ALA A 142 7.82 -0.53 -3.57
N SER A 143 8.07 0.50 -2.76
CA SER A 143 8.47 0.34 -1.37
C SER A 143 7.38 -0.32 -0.51
N ASP A 144 6.12 0.03 -0.73
CA ASP A 144 4.98 -0.58 -0.05
C ASP A 144 4.74 -2.02 -0.52
N VAL A 145 4.84 -2.28 -1.82
CA VAL A 145 4.73 -3.63 -2.38
C VAL A 145 5.84 -4.53 -1.84
N LEU A 146 7.09 -4.06 -1.78
CA LEU A 146 8.22 -4.82 -1.23
C LEU A 146 8.02 -5.14 0.25
N ALA A 147 7.47 -4.21 1.03
CA ALA A 147 7.14 -4.45 2.44
C ALA A 147 6.06 -5.53 2.61
N GLU A 148 4.99 -5.49 1.82
CA GLU A 148 3.95 -6.51 1.87
C GLU A 148 4.46 -7.88 1.37
N LEU A 149 5.27 -7.90 0.30
CA LEU A 149 5.91 -9.14 -0.18
C LEU A 149 6.83 -9.75 0.88
N TYR A 150 7.58 -8.93 1.61
CA TYR A 150 8.39 -9.38 2.74
C TYR A 150 7.55 -10.06 3.82
N LYS A 151 6.40 -9.46 4.18
CA LYS A 151 5.46 -10.08 5.14
C LYS A 151 4.93 -11.41 4.62
N ILE A 152 4.52 -11.49 3.35
CA ILE A 152 4.04 -12.75 2.74
C ILE A 152 5.12 -13.83 2.81
N SER A 153 6.37 -13.48 2.48
CA SER A 153 7.51 -14.41 2.52
C SER A 153 7.69 -14.99 3.92
N LYS A 154 7.66 -14.13 4.95
CA LYS A 154 7.83 -14.54 6.35
C LYS A 154 6.66 -15.37 6.88
N TYR A 155 5.42 -15.04 6.53
CA TYR A 155 4.27 -15.81 6.98
C TYR A 155 4.13 -17.18 6.27
N ARG A 156 4.54 -17.28 4.99
CA ARG A 156 4.51 -18.54 4.22
C ARG A 156 5.73 -19.45 4.43
N GLY A 157 6.73 -19.02 5.20
CA GLY A 157 7.95 -19.81 5.46
C GLY A 157 8.99 -19.78 4.33
N TRP A 158 8.94 -18.80 3.43
CA TRP A 158 10.08 -18.52 2.54
C TRP A 158 11.08 -17.63 3.31
N LEU A 159 12.14 -18.26 3.83
CA LEU A 159 13.23 -17.76 4.69
C LEU A 159 12.92 -17.61 6.19
#